data_AF-A0A0S7Y517-F1
#
_entry.id   AF-A0A0S7Y517-F1
#
_cell.length_a   1.000
_cell.length_b   1.000
_cell.length_c   1.000
_cell.angle_alpha   90.00
_cell.angle_beta   90.00
_cell.angle_gamma   90.00
#
_symmetry.space_group_name_H-M   'P 1'
#
loop_
_entity.id
_entity.type
_entity.pdbx_description
1 polymer ?
#
loop_
_entity_poly.entity_id
_entity_poly.type
_entity_poly.pdbx_seq_one_letter_code
_entity_poly.pdbx_strand_id
1 'polypeptide(L)'
;MIKVKAQAKWIKISPRKLGRVLELVRGKLAVEALRLLGFMPQKGARILEKVVKSALANAKNNYKLGEGDLLVTEAYVNKGITMRRWQPRARGRIDPVKKRTSHVTVWVSPRPTPAPSEKGPATGQAKRKGKGAGKKRPKEEG
;
A
#
# COMPACT_ATOMS: atom_id res chain seq x y z
N MET A 1 -2.27 -21.76 -8.34
CA MET A 1 -2.36 -20.83 -7.19
C MET A 1 -3.60 -19.97 -7.35
N ILE A 2 -4.47 -19.89 -6.34
CA ILE A 2 -5.73 -19.12 -6.41
C ILE A 2 -5.40 -17.63 -6.43
N LYS A 3 -5.97 -16.91 -7.41
CA LYS A 3 -5.87 -15.45 -7.52
C LYS A 3 -7.28 -14.86 -7.51
N VAL A 4 -7.51 -13.90 -6.62
CA VAL A 4 -8.79 -13.21 -6.49
C VAL A 4 -8.64 -11.80 -7.07
N LYS A 5 -9.57 -11.44 -7.95
CA LYS A 5 -9.56 -10.15 -8.66
C LYS A 5 -10.44 -9.12 -7.94
N ALA A 6 -9.96 -7.89 -7.88
CA ALA A 6 -10.77 -6.70 -7.70
C ALA A 6 -10.41 -5.65 -8.74
N GLN A 7 -11.43 -4.95 -9.27
CA GLN A 7 -11.21 -3.92 -10.28
C GLN A 7 -12.10 -2.70 -10.03
N ALA A 8 -11.56 -1.51 -10.28
CA ALA A 8 -12.32 -0.27 -10.33
C ALA A 8 -12.10 0.39 -11.70
N LYS A 9 -13.20 0.63 -12.41
CA LYS A 9 -13.17 1.18 -13.77
C LYS A 9 -13.57 2.66 -13.78
N TRP A 10 -13.13 3.38 -14.81
CA TRP A 10 -13.55 4.77 -15.09
C TRP A 10 -13.18 5.79 -14.01
N ILE A 11 -12.04 5.58 -13.35
CA ILE A 11 -11.56 6.47 -12.30
C ILE A 11 -11.06 7.77 -12.95
N LYS A 12 -11.55 8.93 -12.46
CA LYS A 12 -11.17 10.27 -12.93
C LYS A 12 -9.82 10.72 -12.35
N ILE A 13 -8.78 9.90 -12.50
CA ILE A 13 -7.38 10.20 -12.12
C ILE A 13 -6.46 9.77 -13.27
N SER A 14 -5.34 10.49 -13.42
CA SER A 14 -4.31 10.12 -14.39
C SER A 14 -3.60 8.84 -13.94
N PRO A 15 -3.36 7.86 -14.85
CA PRO A 15 -2.70 6.61 -14.52
C PRO A 15 -1.38 6.78 -13.75
N ARG A 16 -0.57 7.78 -14.11
CA ARG A 16 0.72 8.07 -13.45
C ARG A 16 0.58 8.41 -11.96
N LYS A 17 -0.43 9.20 -11.58
CA LYS A 17 -0.64 9.60 -10.18
C LYS A 17 -1.08 8.41 -9.33
N LEU A 18 -1.87 7.52 -9.92
CA LEU A 18 -2.37 6.32 -9.25
C LEU A 18 -1.28 5.24 -9.16
N GLY A 19 -0.47 5.10 -10.22
CA GLY A 19 0.68 4.18 -10.28
C GLY A 19 1.69 4.41 -9.16
N ARG A 20 2.05 5.68 -8.88
CA ARG A 20 2.98 6.03 -7.78
C ARG A 20 2.55 5.48 -6.42
N VAL A 21 1.25 5.46 -6.14
CA VAL A 21 0.72 4.92 -4.88
C VAL A 21 0.68 3.39 -4.92
N LEU A 22 0.34 2.83 -6.08
CA LEU A 22 0.19 1.39 -6.27
C LEU A 22 1.53 0.64 -6.18
N GLU A 23 2.63 1.24 -6.62
CA GLU A 23 3.99 0.69 -6.47
C GLU A 23 4.35 0.42 -5.00
N LEU A 24 3.89 1.26 -4.07
CA LEU A 24 4.17 1.11 -2.64
C LEU A 24 3.39 -0.04 -1.98
N VAL A 25 2.35 -0.52 -2.64
CA VAL A 25 1.42 -1.55 -2.12
C VAL A 25 1.73 -2.93 -2.70
N ARG A 26 2.35 -3.00 -3.87
CA ARG A 26 2.69 -4.25 -4.54
C ARG A 26 3.65 -5.08 -3.68
N GLY A 27 3.34 -6.35 -3.48
CA GLY A 27 4.17 -7.29 -2.69
C GLY A 27 3.96 -7.24 -1.17
N LYS A 28 3.10 -6.35 -0.66
CA LYS A 28 2.77 -6.28 0.77
C LYS A 28 1.58 -7.18 1.12
N LEU A 29 1.44 -7.48 2.41
CA LEU A 29 0.21 -8.08 2.92
C LEU A 29 -0.96 -7.12 2.76
N ALA A 30 -2.14 -7.64 2.46
CA ALA A 30 -3.33 -6.84 2.22
C ALA A 30 -3.72 -5.97 3.44
N VAL A 31 -3.53 -6.49 4.65
CA VAL A 31 -3.78 -5.75 5.90
C VAL A 31 -2.79 -4.60 6.10
N GLU A 32 -1.50 -4.84 5.83
CA GLU A 32 -0.48 -3.80 5.90
C GLU A 32 -0.69 -2.72 4.85
N ALA A 33 -1.07 -3.14 3.63
CA ALA A 33 -1.44 -2.24 2.55
C ALA A 33 -2.59 -1.30 2.94
N LEU A 34 -3.63 -1.81 3.62
CA LEU A 34 -4.74 -0.99 4.09
C LEU A 34 -4.30 0.06 5.11
N ARG A 35 -3.44 -0.32 6.06
CA ARG A 35 -2.90 0.64 7.05
C ARG A 35 -2.12 1.74 6.36
N LEU A 36 -1.20 1.35 5.46
CA LEU A 36 -0.35 2.28 4.74
C LEU A 36 -1.16 3.23 3.84
N LEU A 37 -2.18 2.72 3.15
CA LEU A 37 -3.08 3.54 2.33
C LEU A 37 -3.93 4.51 3.15
N GLY A 38 -4.31 4.15 4.38
CA GLY A 38 -5.10 4.99 5.29
C GLY A 38 -4.38 6.27 5.72
N PHE A 39 -3.05 6.22 5.89
CA PHE A 39 -2.25 7.38 6.29
C PHE A 39 -1.77 8.25 5.11
N MET A 40 -2.02 7.83 3.87
CA MET A 40 -1.53 8.57 2.72
C MET A 40 -2.43 9.76 2.36
N PRO A 41 -1.88 10.96 2.17
CA PRO A 41 -2.68 12.15 1.80
C PRO A 41 -3.14 12.13 0.34
N GLN A 42 -2.57 11.24 -0.48
CA GLN A 42 -2.84 11.19 -1.92
C GLN A 42 -4.27 10.70 -2.20
N LYS A 43 -4.98 11.40 -3.10
CA LYS A 43 -6.35 10.99 -3.53
C LYS A 43 -6.40 9.56 -4.07
N GLY A 44 -5.33 9.11 -4.72
CA GLY A 44 -5.21 7.74 -5.23
C GLY A 44 -5.27 6.67 -4.13
N ALA A 45 -4.80 7.00 -2.92
CA ALA A 45 -4.77 6.07 -1.80
C ALA A 45 -6.18 5.69 -1.35
N ARG A 46 -7.08 6.68 -1.17
CA ARG A 46 -8.49 6.45 -0.81
C ARG A 46 -9.23 5.55 -1.81
N ILE A 47 -8.86 5.61 -3.09
CA ILE A 47 -9.47 4.78 -4.13
C ILE A 47 -8.91 3.36 -4.05
N LEU A 48 -7.59 3.22 -3.94
CA LEU A 48 -6.94 1.92 -3.80
C LEU A 48 -7.39 1.18 -2.53
N GLU A 49 -7.57 1.90 -1.42
CA GLU A 49 -8.07 1.35 -0.17
C GLU A 49 -9.42 0.65 -0.37
N LYS A 50 -10.35 1.28 -1.10
CA LYS A 50 -11.64 0.68 -1.43
C LYS A 50 -11.50 -0.57 -2.30
N VAL A 51 -10.57 -0.56 -3.25
CA VAL A 51 -10.33 -1.71 -4.14
C VAL A 51 -9.70 -2.88 -3.37
N VAL A 52 -8.75 -2.63 -2.47
CA VAL A 52 -8.15 -3.66 -1.62
C VAL A 52 -9.18 -4.22 -0.64
N LYS A 53 -10.01 -3.38 -0.02
CA LYS A 53 -11.14 -3.83 0.81
C LYS A 53 -12.10 -4.73 0.03
N SER A 54 -12.41 -4.36 -1.21
CA SER A 54 -13.24 -5.20 -2.10
C SER A 54 -12.55 -6.53 -2.45
N ALA A 55 -11.24 -6.54 -2.67
CA ALA A 55 -10.48 -7.76 -2.93
C ALA A 55 -10.54 -8.73 -1.73
N LEU A 56 -10.38 -8.21 -0.51
CA LEU A 56 -10.51 -8.99 0.72
C LEU A 56 -11.93 -9.55 0.89
N ALA A 57 -12.94 -8.73 0.67
CA ALA A 57 -14.33 -9.17 0.74
C ALA A 57 -14.65 -10.27 -0.29
N ASN A 58 -14.14 -10.14 -1.52
CA ASN A 58 -14.29 -11.18 -2.55
C ASN A 58 -13.56 -12.47 -2.17
N ALA A 59 -12.36 -12.36 -1.58
CA ALA A 59 -11.58 -13.52 -1.14
C ALA A 59 -12.29 -14.27 -0.01
N LYS A 60 -12.88 -13.54 0.94
CA LYS A 60 -13.66 -14.10 2.03
C LYS A 60 -14.94 -14.78 1.54
N ASN A 61 -15.76 -14.07 0.77
CA ASN A 61 -17.11 -14.54 0.42
C ASN A 61 -17.08 -15.65 -0.63
N ASN A 62 -16.24 -15.52 -1.66
CA ASN A 62 -16.26 -16.46 -2.79
C ASN A 62 -15.31 -17.64 -2.58
N TYR A 63 -14.19 -17.43 -1.87
CA TYR A 63 -13.13 -18.44 -1.73
C TYR A 63 -12.89 -18.85 -0.27
N LYS A 64 -13.61 -18.28 0.70
CA LYS A 64 -13.48 -18.56 2.15
C LYS A 64 -12.04 -18.47 2.66
N LEU A 65 -11.25 -17.58 2.05
CA LEU A 65 -9.85 -17.36 2.42
C LEU A 65 -9.75 -16.45 3.65
N GLY A 66 -8.80 -16.77 4.54
CA GLY A 66 -8.49 -15.92 5.70
C GLY A 66 -7.89 -14.59 5.26
N GLU A 67 -8.37 -13.48 5.85
CA GLU A 67 -7.97 -12.12 5.46
C GLU A 67 -6.51 -11.78 5.83
N GLY A 68 -5.94 -12.47 6.83
CA GLY A 68 -4.61 -12.18 7.37
C GLY A 68 -3.44 -12.54 6.47
N ASP A 69 -3.58 -13.61 5.67
CA ASP A 69 -2.47 -14.19 4.90
C ASP A 69 -2.54 -13.87 3.39
N LEU A 70 -3.41 -12.92 3.01
CA LEU A 70 -3.56 -12.49 1.63
C LEU A 70 -2.47 -11.48 1.25
N LEU A 71 -1.74 -11.79 0.19
CA LEU A 71 -0.68 -10.95 -0.37
C LEU A 71 -1.16 -10.29 -1.66
N VAL A 72 -0.77 -9.03 -1.86
CA VAL A 72 -1.03 -8.29 -3.12
C VAL A 72 0.00 -8.71 -4.16
N THR A 73 -0.33 -9.74 -4.94
CA THR A 73 0.58 -10.36 -5.92
C THR A 73 0.81 -9.47 -7.13
N GLU A 74 -0.28 -8.99 -7.73
CA GLU A 74 -0.24 -8.17 -8.92
C GLU A 74 -1.18 -6.99 -8.76
N ALA A 75 -0.69 -5.80 -9.06
CA ALA A 75 -1.51 -4.60 -9.06
C ALA A 75 -1.04 -3.73 -10.21
N TYR A 76 -1.95 -3.24 -11.05
CA TYR A 76 -1.59 -2.40 -12.19
C TYR A 76 -2.68 -1.39 -12.50
N VAL A 77 -2.27 -0.32 -13.19
CA VAL A 77 -3.13 0.79 -13.61
C VAL A 77 -3.13 0.89 -15.12
N ASN A 78 -4.28 0.63 -15.72
CA ASN A 78 -4.48 0.78 -17.14
C ASN A 78 -5.02 2.18 -17.47
N LYS A 79 -4.65 2.66 -18.66
CA LYS A 79 -5.20 3.90 -19.21
C LYS A 79 -6.65 3.66 -19.62
N GLY A 80 -7.54 4.56 -19.20
CA GLY A 80 -8.93 4.59 -19.67
C GLY A 80 -9.13 5.57 -20.82
N ILE A 81 -10.39 5.84 -21.16
CA ILE A 81 -10.73 6.84 -22.17
C ILE A 81 -10.14 8.19 -21.78
N THR A 82 -9.52 8.84 -22.77
CA THR A 82 -8.99 10.19 -22.63
C THR A 82 -9.88 11.13 -23.42
N MET A 83 -10.62 11.99 -22.72
CA MET A 83 -11.44 13.00 -23.36
C MET A 83 -10.59 14.22 -23.71
N ARG A 84 -10.74 14.73 -24.94
CA ARG A 84 -10.14 15.99 -25.39
C ARG A 84 -11.06 17.15 -25.03
N ARG A 85 -10.50 18.23 -24.49
CA ARG A 85 -11.16 19.53 -24.27
C ARG A 85 -10.25 20.61 -24.86
N TRP A 86 -10.83 21.65 -25.41
CA TRP A 86 -10.07 22.76 -25.97
C TRP A 86 -9.94 23.87 -24.94
N GLN A 87 -8.75 24.45 -24.82
CA GLN A 87 -8.51 25.60 -23.96
C GLN A 87 -7.97 26.75 -24.81
N PRO A 88 -8.68 27.90 -24.88
CA PRO A 88 -8.19 29.06 -25.60
C PRO A 88 -6.95 29.63 -24.91
N ARG A 89 -6.02 30.15 -25.72
CA ARG A 89 -4.77 30.80 -25.30
C ARG A 89 -4.62 32.14 -26.00
N ALA A 90 -3.62 32.92 -25.56
CA ALA A 90 -3.30 34.21 -26.18
C ALA A 90 -2.99 34.07 -27.69
N ARG A 91 -3.24 35.16 -28.43
CA ARG A 91 -2.97 35.28 -29.88
C ARG A 91 -3.72 34.24 -30.74
N GLY A 92 -4.99 33.98 -30.42
CA GLY A 92 -5.85 33.07 -31.21
C GLY A 92 -5.46 31.59 -31.17
N ARG A 93 -4.55 31.19 -30.26
CA ARG A 93 -4.08 29.80 -30.14
C ARG A 93 -5.07 28.95 -29.34
N ILE A 94 -5.15 27.66 -29.65
CA ILE A 94 -5.99 26.69 -28.93
C ILE A 94 -5.15 25.47 -28.58
N ASP A 95 -5.08 25.13 -27.29
CA ASP A 95 -4.38 23.94 -26.81
C ASP A 95 -5.38 22.82 -26.43
N PRO A 96 -5.05 21.55 -26.69
CA PRO A 96 -5.85 20.43 -26.22
C PRO A 96 -5.52 20.04 -24.77
N VAL A 97 -6.49 20.16 -23.88
CA VAL A 97 -6.47 19.60 -22.52
C VAL A 97 -6.99 18.17 -22.52
N LYS A 98 -6.16 17.23 -22.04
CA LYS A 98 -6.50 15.79 -21.98
C LYS A 98 -7.06 15.43 -20.60
N LYS A 99 -8.37 15.19 -20.50
CA LYS A 99 -9.01 14.65 -19.29
C LYS A 99 -8.89 13.13 -19.30
N ARG A 100 -7.82 12.63 -18.67
CA ARG A 100 -7.48 11.19 -18.60
C ARG A 100 -8.29 10.49 -17.51
N THR A 101 -8.75 9.29 -17.82
CA THR A 101 -9.28 8.33 -16.83
C THR A 101 -8.35 7.12 -16.73
N SER A 102 -8.54 6.32 -15.68
CA SER A 102 -7.78 5.09 -15.43
C SER A 102 -8.67 3.96 -14.96
N HIS A 103 -8.22 2.73 -15.19
CA HIS A 103 -8.76 1.53 -14.59
C HIS A 103 -7.71 0.92 -13.67
N VAL A 104 -8.11 0.49 -12.49
CA VAL A 104 -7.23 -0.18 -11.54
C VAL A 104 -7.66 -1.64 -11.42
N THR A 105 -6.66 -2.52 -11.42
CA THR A 105 -6.86 -3.94 -11.12
C THR A 105 -5.88 -4.35 -10.04
N VAL A 106 -6.40 -5.03 -9.02
CA VAL A 106 -5.62 -5.62 -7.93
C VAL A 106 -5.95 -7.10 -7.86
N TRP A 107 -4.91 -7.91 -7.77
CA TRP A 107 -4.98 -9.35 -7.56
C TRP A 107 -4.39 -9.66 -6.20
N VAL A 108 -5.13 -10.44 -5.42
CA VAL A 108 -4.66 -10.98 -4.15
C VAL A 108 -4.57 -12.49 -4.25
N SER A 109 -3.54 -13.05 -3.63
CA SER A 109 -3.37 -14.50 -3.50
C SER A 109 -3.01 -14.84 -2.06
N PRO A 110 -3.38 -16.03 -1.56
CA PRO A 110 -2.77 -16.56 -0.35
C PRO A 110 -1.25 -16.52 -0.48
N ARG A 111 -0.54 -16.19 0.59
CA ARG A 111 0.92 -16.28 0.59
C ARG A 111 1.32 -17.74 0.26
N PRO A 112 2.17 -17.97 -0.75
CA PRO A 112 2.78 -19.29 -0.90
C PRO A 112 3.74 -19.42 0.28
N THR A 113 3.50 -20.34 1.19
CA THR A 113 4.43 -20.63 2.28
C THR A 113 5.75 -21.07 1.65
N PRO A 114 6.85 -20.28 1.66
CA PRO A 114 8.15 -20.92 1.60
C PRO A 114 8.28 -21.71 2.90
N ALA A 115 8.93 -22.88 2.85
CA ALA A 115 9.18 -23.76 3.99
C ALA A 115 9.38 -22.99 5.33
N PRO A 116 8.88 -23.52 6.46
CA PRO A 116 8.97 -22.84 7.76
C PRO A 116 10.42 -22.41 7.99
N SER A 117 10.65 -21.09 8.04
CA SER A 117 11.94 -20.57 8.49
C SER A 117 12.05 -20.99 9.94
N GLU A 118 13.07 -21.81 10.19
CA GLU A 118 13.45 -22.27 11.51
C GLU A 118 13.62 -21.09 12.46
N LYS A 119 13.27 -21.35 13.71
CA LYS A 119 13.47 -20.49 14.87
C LYS A 119 14.88 -19.88 14.86
N GLY A 120 14.96 -18.56 14.96
CA GLY A 120 16.14 -17.81 15.42
C GLY A 120 15.75 -16.95 16.63
N PRO A 121 16.59 -16.83 17.67
CA PRO A 121 16.16 -16.96 19.05
C PRO A 121 15.46 -15.74 19.62
N ALA A 122 14.53 -16.01 20.54
CA ALA A 122 14.19 -15.08 21.61
C ALA A 122 15.47 -14.70 22.36
N THR A 123 16.07 -13.56 22.02
CA THR A 123 17.00 -12.90 22.93
C THR A 123 16.14 -12.30 24.03
N GLY A 124 15.95 -13.09 25.08
CA GLY A 124 15.48 -12.60 26.36
C GLY A 124 16.37 -11.45 26.79
N GLN A 125 15.76 -10.30 27.06
CA GLN A 125 16.42 -9.25 27.81
C GLN A 125 16.67 -9.81 29.21
N ALA A 126 17.86 -10.37 29.39
CA ALA A 126 18.39 -10.77 30.68
C ALA A 126 18.46 -9.53 31.58
N LYS A 127 17.74 -9.60 32.69
CA LYS A 127 17.88 -8.71 33.85
C LYS A 127 19.36 -8.59 34.21
N ARG A 128 20.00 -7.46 33.88
CA ARG A 128 21.22 -7.04 34.57
C ARG A 128 20.84 -6.45 35.92
N LYS A 129 20.68 -7.33 36.92
CA LYS A 129 20.89 -6.95 38.33
C LYS A 129 22.40 -6.88 38.56
N GLY A 130 22.98 -5.68 38.42
CA GLY A 130 24.30 -5.37 38.95
C GLY A 130 24.16 -4.55 40.22
N LYS A 131 24.36 -5.20 41.38
CA LYS A 131 24.61 -4.52 42.66
C LYS A 131 25.98 -3.83 42.58
N GLY A 132 26.01 -2.57 43.01
CA GLY A 132 27.05 -1.98 43.87
C GLY A 132 28.43 -1.66 43.28
N ALA A 133 28.78 -0.37 43.27
CA ALA A 133 29.97 0.17 43.95
C ALA A 133 29.99 1.70 43.77
N GLY A 134 29.96 2.43 44.89
CA GLY A 134 29.98 3.88 44.89
C GLY A 134 31.37 4.47 44.59
N LYS A 135 31.37 5.70 44.07
CA LYS A 135 32.33 6.72 44.44
C LYS A 135 31.75 8.10 44.14
N LYS A 136 31.26 8.78 45.19
CA LYS A 136 31.06 10.23 45.17
C LYS A 136 32.44 10.88 45.08
N ARG A 137 32.64 11.82 44.15
CA ARG A 137 33.72 12.81 44.22
C ARG A 137 33.13 14.12 44.75
N PRO A 138 33.81 14.84 45.65
CA PRO A 138 33.30 16.05 46.28
C PRO A 138 33.27 17.23 45.30
N LYS A 139 32.40 18.20 45.59
CA LYS A 139 32.39 19.53 44.96
C LYS A 139 33.60 20.31 45.46
N GLU A 140 34.39 20.88 44.55
CA GLU A 140 35.36 21.94 44.87
C GLU A 140 34.62 23.27 44.81
N GLU A 141 34.65 23.99 45.94
CA GLU A 141 34.39 25.44 46.02
C GLU A 141 35.72 26.16 45.80
N GLY A 142 35.67 27.25 45.03
CA GLY A 142 36.76 28.17 44.72
C GLY A 142 36.24 29.27 43.81
#